data_AF-A0A519BNG9-F1
#
_entry.id   AF-A0A519BNG9-F1
#
_cell.length_a   1.000
_cell.length_b   1.000
_cell.length_c   1.000
_cell.angle_alpha   90.00
_cell.angle_beta   90.00
_cell.angle_gamma   90.00
#
_symmetry.space_group_name_H-M   'P 1'
#
loop_
_entity.id
_entity.type
_entity.pdbx_description
1 polymer ?
#
loop_
_entity_poly.entity_id
_entity_poly.type
_entity_poly.pdbx_seq_one_letter_code
_entity_poly.pdbx_strand_id
1 'polypeptide(L)'
;MDINDLIKIYEAKKKEYGLHAYRHVSNVLKEAKEQHKKDFTGNDHEQSWRAFKGKNLEKVIEYIIADEVRALGLQVINGNSLERTNGANLSKELSLVKRNLIIDYGEYGSHLPDVDLIIYNPKTSNVVSVLSSKVTLRERIAQTGYWKIKLASDEATKHIKVYFITPDEDGTLTIKMPAKKGRAIVEADTDGSYVLSETNIEESDKVKMFDKFIDDLKKLLK
;
A
#
# COMPACT_ATOMS: atom_id res chain seq x y z
N MET A 1 -15.87 7.88 14.53
CA MET A 1 -15.61 6.92 13.44
C MET A 1 -14.31 6.17 13.67
N ASP A 2 -14.30 4.86 13.45
CA ASP A 2 -13.11 4.00 13.50
C ASP A 2 -12.89 3.20 12.20
N ILE A 3 -11.91 2.29 12.20
CA ILE A 3 -11.65 1.41 11.04
C ILE A 3 -12.81 0.43 10.76
N ASN A 4 -13.51 -0.05 11.78
CA ASN A 4 -14.62 -0.98 11.59
C ASN A 4 -15.76 -0.31 10.82
N ASP A 5 -15.98 0.98 11.05
CA ASP A 5 -16.94 1.77 10.29
C ASP A 5 -16.55 1.86 8.81
N LEU A 6 -15.26 2.11 8.48
CA LEU A 6 -14.81 2.08 7.08
C LEU A 6 -15.00 0.70 6.44
N ILE A 7 -14.67 -0.38 7.17
CA ILE A 7 -14.85 -1.74 6.67
C ILE A 7 -16.33 -2.02 6.40
N LYS A 8 -17.25 -1.59 7.28
CA LYS A 8 -18.70 -1.73 7.04
C LYS A 8 -19.16 -0.99 5.78
N ILE A 9 -18.67 0.23 5.56
CA ILE A 9 -18.98 1.00 4.34
C ILE A 9 -18.42 0.27 3.12
N TYR A 10 -17.18 -0.21 3.17
CA TYR A 10 -16.59 -0.99 2.08
C TYR A 10 -17.36 -2.29 1.81
N GLU A 11 -17.79 -3.01 2.83
CA GLU A 11 -18.61 -4.22 2.69
C GLU A 11 -19.98 -3.93 2.06
N ALA A 12 -20.57 -2.76 2.33
CA ALA A 12 -21.75 -2.32 1.60
C ALA A 12 -21.45 -2.12 0.10
N LYS A 13 -20.32 -1.49 -0.25
CA LYS A 13 -19.85 -1.39 -1.65
C LYS A 13 -19.56 -2.76 -2.25
N LYS A 14 -19.00 -3.70 -1.49
CA LYS A 14 -18.75 -5.08 -1.91
C LYS A 14 -20.03 -5.83 -2.25
N LYS A 15 -21.10 -5.65 -1.47
CA LYS A 15 -22.42 -6.22 -1.76
C LYS A 15 -23.06 -5.61 -3.02
N GLU A 16 -22.85 -4.32 -3.26
CA GLU A 16 -23.43 -3.60 -4.39
C GLU A 16 -22.67 -3.84 -5.71
N TYR A 17 -21.34 -3.77 -5.68
CA TYR A 17 -20.47 -3.75 -6.87
C TYR A 17 -19.66 -5.04 -7.09
N GLY A 18 -19.73 -6.01 -6.17
CA GLY A 18 -19.02 -7.28 -6.26
C GLY A 18 -17.51 -7.10 -6.42
N LEU A 19 -16.94 -7.71 -7.47
CA LEU A 19 -15.52 -7.64 -7.80
C LEU A 19 -15.03 -6.23 -8.14
N HIS A 20 -15.93 -5.29 -8.46
CA HIS A 20 -15.57 -3.90 -8.78
C HIS A 20 -15.59 -2.97 -7.56
N ALA A 21 -15.89 -3.47 -6.37
CA ALA A 21 -15.96 -2.66 -5.15
C ALA A 21 -14.67 -1.88 -4.83
N TYR A 22 -13.51 -2.39 -5.24
CA TYR A 22 -12.22 -1.71 -5.10
C TYR A 22 -12.20 -0.33 -5.78
N ARG A 23 -13.00 -0.13 -6.84
CA ARG A 23 -13.09 1.16 -7.54
C ARG A 23 -13.72 2.25 -6.68
N HIS A 24 -14.51 1.86 -5.69
CA HIS A 24 -15.29 2.76 -4.85
C HIS A 24 -14.62 3.13 -3.53
N VAL A 25 -13.31 2.87 -3.37
CA VAL A 25 -12.56 3.22 -2.16
C VAL A 25 -12.59 4.73 -1.91
N SER A 26 -12.53 5.58 -2.95
CA SER A 26 -12.72 7.02 -2.77
C SER A 26 -14.12 7.39 -2.24
N ASN A 27 -15.18 6.67 -2.63
CA ASN A 27 -16.53 6.87 -2.08
C ASN A 27 -16.59 6.46 -0.62
N VAL A 28 -15.96 5.33 -0.25
CA VAL A 28 -15.83 4.90 1.16
C VAL A 28 -15.19 6.01 1.99
N LEU A 29 -14.09 6.61 1.51
CA LEU A 29 -13.42 7.70 2.21
C LEU A 29 -14.27 8.98 2.24
N LYS A 30 -15.07 9.26 1.20
CA LYS A 30 -15.97 10.42 1.16
C LYS A 30 -17.11 10.28 2.18
N GLU A 31 -17.79 9.13 2.21
CA GLU A 31 -18.84 8.82 3.17
C GLU A 31 -18.29 8.84 4.61
N ALA A 32 -17.09 8.27 4.79
CA ALA A 32 -16.37 8.32 6.06
C ALA A 32 -16.09 9.76 6.52
N LYS A 33 -15.75 10.67 5.61
CA LYS A 33 -15.49 12.09 5.93
C LYS A 33 -16.73 12.77 6.54
N GLU A 34 -17.91 12.45 6.02
CA GLU A 34 -19.16 13.04 6.49
C GLU A 34 -19.47 12.60 7.92
N GLN A 35 -19.28 11.32 8.23
CA GLN A 35 -19.45 10.82 9.60
C GLN A 35 -18.37 11.34 10.54
N HIS A 36 -17.09 11.33 10.11
CA HIS A 36 -15.98 11.88 10.87
C HIS A 36 -16.21 13.35 11.25
N LYS A 37 -16.78 14.15 10.33
CA LYS A 37 -17.13 15.55 10.59
C LYS A 37 -18.20 15.72 11.67
N LYS A 38 -19.20 14.82 11.73
CA LYS A 38 -20.25 14.85 12.76
C LYS A 38 -19.68 14.51 14.15
N ASP A 39 -18.74 13.58 14.19
CA ASP A 39 -18.11 13.12 15.44
C ASP A 39 -16.98 14.06 15.93
N PHE A 40 -16.55 15.01 15.10
CA PHE A 40 -15.36 15.81 15.37
C PHE A 40 -15.63 16.92 16.38
N THR A 41 -14.90 16.86 17.51
CA THR A 41 -14.84 17.93 18.51
C THR A 41 -13.44 18.56 18.48
N GLY A 42 -13.27 19.67 17.76
CA GLY A 42 -11.99 20.36 17.66
C GLY A 42 -12.03 21.54 16.70
N ASN A 43 -10.86 22.17 16.48
CA ASN A 43 -10.77 23.41 15.72
C ASN A 43 -10.35 23.23 14.26
N ASP A 44 -9.64 22.13 13.92
CA ASP A 44 -9.19 21.84 12.56
C ASP A 44 -9.60 20.41 12.13
N HIS A 45 -10.81 20.32 11.58
CA HIS A 45 -11.34 19.05 11.07
C HIS A 45 -10.51 18.53 9.88
N GLU A 46 -9.98 19.40 9.03
CA GLU A 46 -9.27 18.96 7.83
C GLU A 46 -7.91 18.34 8.17
N GLN A 47 -7.19 18.88 9.15
CA GLN A 47 -5.96 18.26 9.64
C GLN A 47 -6.24 16.90 10.27
N SER A 48 -7.25 16.82 11.14
CA SER A 48 -7.67 15.56 11.77
C SER A 48 -8.07 14.51 10.72
N TRP A 49 -8.88 14.93 9.74
CA TRP A 49 -9.32 14.08 8.64
C TRP A 49 -8.15 13.58 7.78
N ARG A 50 -7.17 14.44 7.44
CA ARG A 50 -6.00 14.01 6.65
C ARG A 50 -5.21 12.90 7.35
N ALA A 51 -5.01 13.01 8.65
CA ALA A 51 -4.33 11.98 9.44
C ALA A 51 -5.15 10.68 9.50
N PHE A 52 -6.45 10.79 9.76
CA PHE A 52 -7.38 9.66 9.78
C PHE A 52 -7.45 8.94 8.43
N LYS A 53 -7.57 9.70 7.33
CA LYS A 53 -7.72 9.18 5.97
C LYS A 53 -6.51 8.36 5.53
N GLY A 54 -5.29 8.88 5.74
CA GLY A 54 -4.06 8.19 5.38
C GLY A 54 -3.93 6.85 6.10
N LYS A 55 -3.99 6.89 7.44
CA LYS A 55 -3.83 5.70 8.29
C LYS A 55 -4.88 4.61 8.01
N ASN A 56 -6.12 5.00 7.73
CA ASN A 56 -7.18 4.02 7.47
C ASN A 56 -7.21 3.53 6.02
N LEU A 57 -6.64 4.28 5.04
CA LEU A 57 -6.46 3.75 3.69
C LEU A 57 -5.59 2.49 3.71
N GLU A 58 -4.47 2.52 4.44
CA GLU A 58 -3.56 1.38 4.61
C GLU A 58 -4.32 0.14 5.10
N LYS A 59 -5.15 0.30 6.15
CA LYS A 59 -5.93 -0.77 6.76
C LYS A 59 -7.06 -1.28 5.87
N VAL A 60 -7.70 -0.39 5.10
CA VAL A 60 -8.72 -0.79 4.12
C VAL A 60 -8.07 -1.61 3.01
N ILE A 61 -6.90 -1.20 2.50
CA ILE A 61 -6.14 -1.98 1.51
C ILE A 61 -5.76 -3.34 2.06
N GLU A 62 -5.23 -3.39 3.29
CA GLU A 62 -4.92 -4.65 3.99
C GLU A 62 -6.15 -5.57 4.03
N TYR A 63 -7.30 -5.05 4.46
CA TYR A 63 -8.55 -5.79 4.49
C TYR A 63 -8.96 -6.33 3.11
N ILE A 64 -8.83 -5.50 2.06
CA ILE A 64 -9.20 -5.87 0.69
C ILE A 64 -8.37 -7.05 0.19
N ILE A 65 -7.05 -7.04 0.42
CA ILE A 65 -6.15 -8.03 -0.17
C ILE A 65 -5.91 -9.26 0.70
N ALA A 66 -6.23 -9.19 2.00
CA ALA A 66 -5.80 -10.20 2.97
C ALA A 66 -6.23 -11.63 2.60
N ASP A 67 -7.49 -11.83 2.22
CA ASP A 67 -8.00 -13.17 1.91
C ASP A 67 -7.38 -13.74 0.64
N GLU A 68 -7.22 -12.91 -0.40
CA GLU A 68 -6.59 -13.32 -1.66
C GLU A 68 -5.09 -13.60 -1.48
N VAL A 69 -4.38 -12.77 -0.72
CA VAL A 69 -2.97 -13.00 -0.36
C VAL A 69 -2.81 -14.30 0.43
N ARG A 70 -3.68 -14.57 1.40
CA ARG A 70 -3.68 -15.83 2.16
C ARG A 70 -4.01 -17.04 1.30
N ALA A 71 -4.90 -16.90 0.31
CA ALA A 71 -5.21 -17.96 -0.64
C ALA A 71 -4.00 -18.35 -1.51
N LEU A 72 -3.02 -17.43 -1.69
CA LEU A 72 -1.74 -17.72 -2.33
C LEU A 72 -0.70 -18.35 -1.39
N GLY A 73 -1.07 -18.62 -0.13
CA GLY A 73 -0.15 -19.14 0.89
C GLY A 73 0.82 -18.10 1.44
N LEU A 74 0.54 -16.80 1.23
CA LEU A 74 1.30 -15.68 1.76
C LEU A 74 0.60 -15.05 2.97
N GLN A 75 1.27 -14.13 3.64
CA GLN A 75 0.68 -13.27 4.66
C GLN A 75 0.94 -11.80 4.34
N VAL A 76 0.00 -10.94 4.75
CA VAL A 76 0.13 -9.49 4.73
C VAL A 76 0.13 -8.97 6.17
N ILE A 77 1.05 -8.05 6.49
CA ILE A 77 1.12 -7.37 7.78
C ILE A 77 1.36 -5.87 7.60
N ASN A 78 1.00 -5.09 8.61
CA ASN A 78 1.28 -3.66 8.67
C ASN A 78 2.77 -3.38 8.96
N GLY A 79 3.41 -2.59 8.10
CA GLY A 79 4.84 -2.27 8.19
C GLY A 79 5.19 -1.45 9.43
N ASN A 80 4.38 -0.44 9.75
CA ASN A 80 4.52 0.37 10.98
C ASN A 80 4.51 -0.49 12.26
N SER A 81 3.67 -1.52 12.29
CA SER A 81 3.55 -2.43 13.43
C SER A 81 4.80 -3.31 13.58
N LEU A 82 5.39 -3.76 12.46
CA LEU A 82 6.64 -4.52 12.47
C LEU A 82 7.83 -3.65 12.89
N GLU A 83 7.92 -2.43 12.35
CA GLU A 83 8.98 -1.47 12.63
C GLU A 83 9.04 -1.11 14.12
N ARG A 84 7.91 -0.74 14.72
CA ARG A 84 7.83 -0.23 16.11
C ARG A 84 7.92 -1.32 17.18
N THR A 85 7.59 -2.55 16.85
CA THR A 85 7.67 -3.65 17.83
C THR A 85 9.13 -4.03 18.09
N ASN A 86 9.52 -4.06 19.37
CA ASN A 86 10.83 -4.54 19.79
C ASN A 86 11.00 -6.03 19.39
N GLY A 87 12.18 -6.40 18.90
CA GLY A 87 12.48 -7.76 18.46
C GLY A 87 12.24 -8.85 19.52
N ALA A 88 12.38 -8.54 20.80
CA ALA A 88 12.08 -9.47 21.90
C ALA A 88 10.58 -9.81 22.02
N ASN A 89 9.71 -8.94 21.48
CA ASN A 89 8.26 -9.11 21.48
C ASN A 89 7.72 -9.62 20.14
N LEU A 90 8.60 -9.87 19.17
CA LEU A 90 8.23 -10.48 17.89
C LEU A 90 8.33 -12.00 17.99
N SER A 91 7.41 -12.68 17.30
CA SER A 91 7.61 -14.10 17.00
C SER A 91 8.90 -14.29 16.18
N LYS A 92 9.47 -15.49 16.20
CA LYS A 92 10.65 -15.81 15.38
C LYS A 92 10.41 -15.48 13.90
N GLU A 93 9.22 -15.81 13.40
CA GLU A 93 8.77 -15.51 12.04
C GLU A 93 8.84 -14.01 11.73
N LEU A 94 8.17 -13.17 12.53
CA LEU A 94 8.17 -11.72 12.30
C LEU A 94 9.54 -11.08 12.51
N SER A 95 10.34 -11.61 13.43
CA SER A 95 11.73 -11.18 13.64
C SER A 95 12.59 -11.43 12.39
N LEU A 96 12.39 -12.56 11.71
CA LEU A 96 13.06 -12.86 10.43
C LEU A 96 12.55 -11.96 9.31
N VAL A 97 11.23 -11.76 9.18
CA VAL A 97 10.65 -10.83 8.20
C VAL A 97 11.24 -9.42 8.37
N LYS A 98 11.35 -8.94 9.61
CA LYS A 98 11.96 -7.64 9.94
C LYS A 98 13.41 -7.57 9.48
N ARG A 99 14.20 -8.61 9.72
CA ARG A 99 15.62 -8.67 9.31
C ARG A 99 15.78 -8.73 7.78
N ASN A 100 14.88 -9.43 7.09
CA ASN A 100 14.87 -9.56 5.63
C ASN A 100 14.53 -8.24 4.90
N LEU A 101 14.13 -7.18 5.63
CA LEU A 101 13.83 -5.86 5.11
C LEU A 101 14.89 -4.80 5.44
N ILE A 102 15.93 -5.15 6.21
CA ILE A 102 16.93 -4.19 6.63
C ILE A 102 17.71 -3.65 5.43
N ILE A 103 17.89 -2.34 5.40
CA ILE A 103 18.84 -1.65 4.52
C ILE A 103 20.08 -1.32 5.34
N ASP A 104 21.24 -1.79 4.90
CA ASP A 104 22.53 -1.44 5.47
C ASP A 104 23.04 -0.11 4.88
N TYR A 105 23.30 0.87 5.74
CA TYR A 105 23.91 2.15 5.39
C TYR A 105 25.38 2.23 5.85
N GLY A 106 26.00 1.10 6.18
CA GLY A 106 27.40 1.01 6.61
C GLY A 106 27.60 1.69 7.96
N GLU A 107 28.43 2.73 8.00
CA GLU A 107 28.73 3.47 9.24
C GLU A 107 27.49 4.13 9.88
N TYR A 108 26.43 4.38 9.09
CA TYR A 108 25.17 4.95 9.58
C TYR A 108 24.19 3.89 10.10
N GLY A 109 24.61 2.62 10.12
CA GLY A 109 23.86 1.50 10.66
C GLY A 109 22.76 0.99 9.73
N SER A 110 21.84 0.23 10.32
CA SER A 110 20.80 -0.51 9.61
C SER A 110 19.42 0.09 9.88
N HIS A 111 18.67 0.38 8.81
CA HIS A 111 17.34 1.00 8.91
C HIS A 111 16.31 0.20 8.12
N LEU A 112 15.05 0.24 8.56
CA LEU A 112 13.94 -0.33 7.80
C LEU A 112 13.41 0.69 6.79
N PRO A 113 12.92 0.23 5.63
CA PRO A 113 12.22 1.09 4.70
C PRO A 113 10.86 1.52 5.27
N ASP A 114 10.45 2.74 4.97
CA ASP A 114 9.11 3.25 5.28
C ASP A 114 8.09 2.68 4.29
N VAL A 115 7.43 1.60 4.70
CA VAL A 115 6.44 0.86 3.91
C VAL A 115 5.18 0.61 4.73
N ASP A 116 4.02 0.66 4.07
CA ASP A 116 2.73 0.58 4.76
C ASP A 116 2.33 -0.87 5.02
N LEU A 117 2.51 -1.75 4.03
CA LEU A 117 2.20 -3.18 4.12
C LEU A 117 3.36 -4.03 3.60
N ILE A 118 3.50 -5.22 4.19
CA ILE A 118 4.53 -6.20 3.83
C ILE A 118 3.80 -7.51 3.49
N ILE A 119 4.09 -8.06 2.33
CA ILE A 119 3.63 -9.39 1.91
C ILE A 119 4.82 -10.34 1.93
N TYR A 120 4.68 -11.46 2.65
CA TYR A 120 5.76 -12.43 2.85
C TYR A 120 5.25 -13.87 2.86
N ASN A 121 6.16 -14.81 2.68
CA ASN A 121 5.87 -16.23 2.81
C ASN A 121 6.02 -16.67 4.28
N PRO A 122 4.96 -17.11 4.98
CA PRO A 122 5.02 -17.45 6.40
C PRO A 122 5.87 -18.70 6.69
N LYS A 123 6.09 -19.59 5.71
CA LYS A 123 6.90 -20.80 5.89
C LYS A 123 8.39 -20.51 5.88
N THR A 124 8.82 -19.51 5.11
CA THR A 124 10.25 -19.16 4.95
C THR A 124 10.62 -17.82 5.56
N SER A 125 9.63 -17.02 5.94
CA SER A 125 9.78 -15.60 6.34
C SER A 125 10.37 -14.69 5.25
N ASN A 126 10.45 -15.17 3.99
CA ASN A 126 10.94 -14.36 2.87
C ASN A 126 9.89 -13.32 2.48
N VAL A 127 10.32 -12.07 2.36
CA VAL A 127 9.48 -10.98 1.89
C VAL A 127 9.35 -11.07 0.37
N VAL A 128 8.11 -11.04 -0.13
CA VAL A 128 7.82 -11.11 -1.57
C VAL A 128 7.67 -9.70 -2.14
N SER A 129 6.91 -8.86 -1.44
CA SER A 129 6.69 -7.49 -1.86
C SER A 129 6.36 -6.58 -0.69
N VAL A 130 6.66 -5.30 -0.83
CA VAL A 130 6.21 -4.23 0.07
C VAL A 130 5.30 -3.28 -0.69
N LEU A 131 4.32 -2.73 0.01
CA LEU A 131 3.32 -1.83 -0.54
C LEU A 131 3.42 -0.49 0.17
N SER A 132 3.55 0.58 -0.61
CA SER A 132 3.24 1.93 -0.17
C SER A 132 1.85 2.29 -0.66
N SER A 133 1.15 3.13 0.11
CA SER A 133 -0.17 3.61 -0.21
C SER A 133 -0.30 5.07 0.13
N LYS A 134 -0.88 5.84 -0.78
CA LYS A 134 -1.27 7.24 -0.52
C LYS A 134 -2.54 7.55 -1.28
N VAL A 135 -3.37 8.41 -0.70
CA VAL A 135 -4.59 8.92 -1.34
C VAL A 135 -4.26 9.73 -2.60
N THR A 136 -3.23 10.57 -2.51
CA THR A 136 -2.72 11.45 -3.57
C THR A 136 -1.21 11.26 -3.67
N LEU A 137 -0.67 11.26 -4.89
CA LEU A 137 0.75 10.98 -5.09
C LEU A 137 1.61 12.22 -4.83
N ARG A 138 1.27 13.33 -5.51
CA ARG A 138 2.13 14.52 -5.61
C ARG A 138 3.62 14.12 -5.79
N GLU A 139 4.53 14.78 -5.10
CA GLU A 139 5.97 14.44 -5.05
C GLU A 139 6.30 13.22 -4.19
N ARG A 140 5.36 12.74 -3.35
CA ARG A 140 5.62 11.71 -2.33
C ARG A 140 5.91 10.33 -2.90
N ILE A 141 5.53 10.07 -4.15
CA ILE A 141 5.87 8.83 -4.86
C ILE A 141 7.39 8.62 -4.98
N ALA A 142 8.18 9.69 -4.92
CA ALA A 142 9.64 9.60 -4.90
C ALA A 142 10.17 8.78 -3.70
N GLN A 143 9.46 8.75 -2.57
CA GLN A 143 9.85 7.93 -1.42
C GLN A 143 9.72 6.44 -1.73
N THR A 144 8.63 6.02 -2.39
CA THR A 144 8.45 4.63 -2.82
C THR A 144 9.52 4.24 -3.84
N GLY A 145 9.83 5.11 -4.81
CA GLY A 145 10.93 4.89 -5.76
C GLY A 145 12.28 4.76 -5.07
N TYR A 146 12.56 5.61 -4.08
CA TYR A 146 13.79 5.54 -3.28
C TYR A 146 13.94 4.18 -2.58
N TRP A 147 12.89 3.68 -1.92
CA TRP A 147 12.95 2.38 -1.25
C TRP A 147 13.15 1.22 -2.20
N LYS A 148 12.53 1.27 -3.39
CA LYS A 148 12.80 0.31 -4.45
C LYS A 148 14.27 0.29 -4.83
N ILE A 149 14.87 1.46 -5.07
CA ILE A 149 16.29 1.57 -5.43
C ILE A 149 17.17 1.00 -4.30
N LYS A 150 16.85 1.28 -3.03
CA LYS A 150 17.60 0.75 -1.88
C LYS A 150 17.51 -0.77 -1.77
N LEU A 151 16.30 -1.34 -1.83
CA LEU A 151 16.12 -2.80 -1.80
C LEU A 151 16.79 -3.46 -3.02
N ALA A 152 16.70 -2.84 -4.21
CA ALA A 152 17.34 -3.37 -5.41
C ALA A 152 18.89 -3.33 -5.37
N SER A 153 19.48 -2.49 -4.53
CA SER A 153 20.93 -2.32 -4.46
C SER A 153 21.66 -3.41 -3.67
N ASP A 154 20.93 -4.24 -2.92
CA ASP A 154 21.49 -5.31 -2.10
C ASP A 154 21.03 -6.69 -2.62
N GLU A 155 21.97 -7.61 -2.81
CA GLU A 155 21.71 -8.97 -3.28
C GLU A 155 20.70 -9.74 -2.40
N ALA A 156 20.70 -9.48 -1.09
CA ALA A 156 19.79 -10.11 -0.14
C ALA A 156 18.35 -9.60 -0.28
N THR A 157 18.14 -8.38 -0.78
CA THR A 157 16.80 -7.75 -0.82
C THR A 157 16.31 -7.39 -2.23
N LYS A 158 17.14 -7.52 -3.26
CA LYS A 158 16.81 -7.13 -4.66
C LYS A 158 15.64 -7.87 -5.29
N HIS A 159 15.25 -9.00 -4.71
CA HIS A 159 14.11 -9.80 -5.15
C HIS A 159 12.77 -9.21 -4.67
N ILE A 160 12.78 -8.35 -3.65
CA ILE A 160 11.58 -7.76 -3.04
C ILE A 160 10.98 -6.74 -4.01
N LYS A 161 9.71 -6.93 -4.37
CA LYS A 161 8.97 -6.01 -5.23
C LYS A 161 8.40 -4.84 -4.45
N VAL A 162 8.51 -3.63 -5.00
CA VAL A 162 7.98 -2.42 -4.38
C VAL A 162 6.82 -1.88 -5.22
N TYR A 163 5.62 -2.01 -4.66
CA TYR A 163 4.39 -1.57 -5.31
C TYR A 163 3.76 -0.36 -4.63
N PHE A 164 2.96 0.38 -5.40
CA PHE A 164 2.22 1.54 -4.93
C PHE A 164 0.71 1.41 -5.17
N ILE A 165 -0.11 1.51 -4.12
CA ILE A 165 -1.57 1.41 -4.24
C ILE A 165 -2.22 2.74 -3.91
N THR A 166 -3.15 3.19 -4.75
CA THR A 166 -3.71 4.53 -4.60
C THR A 166 -5.09 4.68 -5.20
N PRO A 167 -5.99 5.48 -4.62
CA PRO A 167 -7.18 5.97 -5.30
C PRO A 167 -6.90 7.04 -6.39
N ASP A 168 -5.67 7.55 -6.48
CA ASP A 168 -5.23 8.58 -7.45
C ASP A 168 -6.14 9.82 -7.50
N GLU A 169 -6.52 10.37 -6.34
CA GLU A 169 -7.50 11.48 -6.27
C GLU A 169 -7.02 12.79 -6.94
N ASP A 170 -5.72 12.91 -7.24
CA ASP A 170 -5.13 14.04 -7.98
C ASP A 170 -4.91 13.74 -9.48
N GLY A 171 -5.36 12.57 -9.94
CA GLY A 171 -5.26 12.11 -11.32
C GLY A 171 -3.82 12.08 -11.84
N THR A 172 -2.87 11.76 -10.97
CA THR A 172 -1.45 11.73 -11.31
C THR A 172 -1.14 10.61 -12.30
N LEU A 173 -1.83 9.47 -12.17
CA LEU A 173 -1.61 8.28 -12.97
C LEU A 173 -2.57 8.15 -14.16
N THR A 174 -3.57 9.02 -14.29
CA THR A 174 -4.63 8.91 -15.29
C THR A 174 -4.14 8.90 -16.75
N ILE A 175 -3.24 9.81 -17.12
CA ILE A 175 -2.77 10.00 -18.51
C ILE A 175 -1.31 9.57 -18.64
N LYS A 176 -0.96 8.82 -19.68
CA LYS A 176 0.39 8.32 -19.95
C LYS A 176 1.23 9.34 -20.69
N MET A 177 0.67 10.04 -21.67
CA MET A 177 1.41 11.02 -22.47
C MET A 177 0.60 12.31 -22.69
N PRO A 178 1.15 13.49 -22.31
CA PRO A 178 2.39 13.67 -21.57
C PRO A 178 2.27 13.18 -20.11
N ALA A 179 3.26 12.43 -19.63
CA ALA A 179 3.26 11.93 -18.25
C ALA A 179 3.45 13.09 -17.26
N LYS A 180 2.62 13.12 -16.21
CA LYS A 180 2.94 13.90 -15.00
C LYS A 180 4.20 13.31 -14.34
N LYS A 181 4.99 14.15 -13.66
CA LYS A 181 6.22 13.72 -12.96
C LYS A 181 6.01 12.49 -12.07
N GLY A 182 4.92 12.44 -11.31
CA GLY A 182 4.63 11.31 -10.43
C GLY A 182 4.42 10.00 -11.20
N ARG A 183 3.73 10.04 -12.35
CA ARG A 183 3.60 8.88 -13.22
C ARG A 183 4.95 8.44 -13.80
N ALA A 184 5.78 9.39 -14.26
CA ALA A 184 7.10 9.07 -14.77
C ALA A 184 7.95 8.30 -13.72
N ILE A 185 7.88 8.69 -12.44
CA ILE A 185 8.56 8.00 -11.34
C ILE A 185 8.01 6.58 -11.14
N VAL A 186 6.68 6.39 -11.18
CA VAL A 186 6.11 5.03 -11.10
C VAL A 186 6.65 4.14 -12.22
N GLU A 187 6.60 4.64 -13.45
CA GLU A 187 7.00 3.91 -14.65
C GLU A 187 8.52 3.63 -14.67
N ALA A 188 9.35 4.54 -14.16
CA ALA A 188 10.81 4.35 -14.14
C ALA A 188 11.29 3.57 -12.91
N ASP A 189 10.85 3.97 -11.71
CA ASP A 189 11.56 3.71 -10.46
C ASP A 189 10.82 2.78 -9.49
N THR A 190 9.63 2.28 -9.85
CA THR A 190 8.89 1.28 -9.05
C THR A 190 8.72 -0.05 -9.80
N ASP A 191 8.26 -1.10 -9.10
CA ASP A 191 7.87 -2.36 -9.74
C ASP A 191 6.41 -2.34 -10.24
N GLY A 192 5.61 -1.36 -9.83
CA GLY A 192 4.26 -1.15 -10.33
C GLY A 192 3.36 -0.36 -9.37
N SER A 193 2.21 0.04 -9.87
CA SER A 193 1.18 0.76 -9.16
C SER A 193 -0.21 0.33 -9.59
N TYR A 194 -1.12 0.31 -8.61
CA TYR A 194 -2.48 -0.18 -8.76
C TYR A 194 -3.49 0.86 -8.28
N VAL A 195 -4.44 1.19 -9.17
CA VAL A 195 -5.41 2.28 -8.94
C VAL A 195 -6.76 1.75 -8.47
N LEU A 196 -7.25 2.30 -7.35
CA LEU A 196 -8.50 2.01 -6.66
C LEU A 196 -9.58 3.07 -6.96
N SER A 197 -9.79 3.37 -8.23
CA SER A 197 -10.66 4.47 -8.67
C SER A 197 -11.72 4.01 -9.67
N GLU A 198 -12.85 4.72 -9.67
CA GLU A 198 -13.87 4.61 -10.72
C GLU A 198 -13.33 5.14 -12.05
N THR A 199 -12.46 6.15 -12.00
CA THR A 199 -11.81 6.75 -13.16
C THR A 199 -10.85 5.75 -13.79
N ASN A 200 -11.08 5.42 -15.07
CA ASN A 200 -10.13 4.63 -15.83
C ASN A 200 -8.84 5.40 -16.08
N ILE A 201 -7.73 4.69 -16.08
CA ILE A 201 -6.40 5.21 -16.38
C ILE A 201 -5.89 4.61 -17.69
N GLU A 202 -4.99 5.31 -18.38
CA GLU A 202 -4.22 4.71 -19.46
C GLU A 202 -3.23 3.72 -18.86
N GLU A 203 -3.49 2.42 -18.98
CA GLU A 203 -2.65 1.40 -18.35
C GLU A 203 -1.28 1.22 -19.04
N SER A 204 -0.33 0.66 -18.29
CA SER A 204 0.98 0.20 -18.75
C SER A 204 1.38 -1.08 -17.99
N ASP A 205 2.59 -1.59 -18.22
CA ASP A 205 3.13 -2.70 -17.44
C ASP A 205 3.27 -2.39 -15.95
N LYS A 206 3.42 -1.11 -15.59
CA LYS A 206 3.62 -0.63 -14.22
C LYS A 206 2.49 0.22 -13.67
N VAL A 207 1.56 0.73 -14.47
CA VAL A 207 0.41 1.51 -13.99
C VAL A 207 -0.85 0.78 -14.42
N LYS A 208 -1.56 0.17 -13.48
CA LYS A 208 -2.71 -0.71 -13.76
C LYS A 208 -3.89 -0.39 -12.86
N MET A 209 -5.09 -0.78 -13.27
CA MET A 209 -6.22 -0.88 -12.36
C MET A 209 -5.98 -2.02 -11.35
N PHE A 210 -6.55 -1.88 -10.17
CA PHE A 210 -6.26 -2.77 -9.04
C PHE A 210 -6.69 -4.22 -9.23
N ASP A 211 -7.62 -4.51 -10.14
CA ASP A 211 -7.99 -5.89 -10.50
C ASP A 211 -6.83 -6.72 -11.04
N LYS A 212 -5.69 -6.10 -11.43
CA LYS A 212 -4.48 -6.82 -11.85
C LYS A 212 -3.55 -7.22 -10.72
N PHE A 213 -3.74 -6.67 -9.51
CA PHE A 213 -2.76 -6.78 -8.42
C PHE A 213 -2.49 -8.24 -8.02
N ILE A 214 -3.54 -9.01 -7.76
CA ILE A 214 -3.41 -10.39 -7.29
C ILE A 214 -2.81 -11.30 -8.37
N ASP A 215 -3.13 -11.06 -9.64
CA ASP A 215 -2.56 -11.83 -10.74
C ASP A 215 -1.08 -11.50 -10.98
N ASP A 216 -0.66 -10.25 -10.77
CA ASP A 216 0.75 -9.88 -10.81
C ASP A 216 1.51 -10.46 -9.60
N LEU A 217 0.90 -10.48 -8.41
CA LEU A 217 1.47 -11.14 -7.23
C LEU A 217 1.67 -12.65 -7.46
N LYS A 218 0.70 -13.34 -8.07
CA LYS A 218 0.82 -14.78 -8.44
C LYS A 218 2.01 -15.06 -9.34
N LYS A 219 2.36 -14.15 -10.25
CA LYS A 219 3.50 -14.32 -11.16
C LYS A 219 4.84 -14.31 -10.42
N LEU A 220 4.91 -13.70 -9.23
CA LEU A 220 6.12 -13.69 -8.40
C LEU A 220 6.38 -15.03 -7.68
N LEU A 221 5.38 -15.90 -7.62
CA LEU A 221 5.46 -17.19 -6.93
C LEU A 221 5.90 -18.35 -7.84
N LYS A 222 6.23 -18.04 -9.10
CA LYS A 222 6.64 -19.01 -10.12
C LYS A 222 8.16 -19.12 -10.21
#